data_AF-A0A2V6SMN0-F1
#
_entry.id   AF-A0A2V6SMN0-F1
#
_cell.length_a   1.000
_cell.length_b   1.000
_cell.length_c   1.000
_cell.angle_alpha   90.00
_cell.angle_beta   90.00
_cell.angle_gamma   90.00
#
_symmetry.space_group_name_H-M   'P 1'
#
loop_
_entity.id
_entity.type
_entity.pdbx_description
1 polymer ?
#
loop_
_entity_poly.entity_id
_entity_poly.type
_entity_poly.pdbx_seq_one_letter_code
_entity_poly.pdbx_strand_id
1 'polypeptide(L)'
;MACRFGKTSVDNVLVHELPDADGVSPNALVWGPGQVDAAPCGSGTCARLALFHHRGLMGVGSRFISQGLLGLSFTARIGGETVVEGGRPAILPEITGTAYLTGFSQFLFDPDDPLRTGYLLDV
;
A
#
# COMPACT_ATOMS: atom_id res chain seq x y z
N MET A 1 -16.96 -3.66 -2.28
CA MET A 1 -15.95 -2.64 -2.62
C MET A 1 -15.26 -3.08 -3.91
N ALA A 2 -15.72 -2.60 -5.06
CA ALA A 2 -15.14 -3.00 -6.33
C ALA A 2 -13.85 -2.21 -6.56
N CYS A 3 -12.71 -2.90 -6.66
CA CYS A 3 -11.49 -2.31 -7.19
C CYS A 3 -11.83 -1.84 -8.62
N ARG A 4 -11.79 -0.53 -8.89
CA ARG A 4 -11.92 -0.02 -10.26
C ARG A 4 -10.69 -0.51 -11.04
N PHE A 5 -10.87 -1.59 -11.81
CA PHE A 5 -9.92 -1.97 -12.84
C PHE A 5 -9.83 -0.85 -13.89
N GLY A 6 -8.63 -0.55 -14.39
CA GLY A 6 -8.43 0.41 -15.49
C GLY A 6 -7.88 1.78 -15.13
N LYS A 7 -7.15 1.95 -14.02
CA LYS A 7 -6.26 3.12 -13.89
C LYS A 7 -5.20 3.07 -14.99
N THR A 8 -5.16 4.11 -15.82
CA THR A 8 -4.21 4.27 -16.93
C THR A 8 -3.02 5.17 -16.57
N SER A 9 -3.02 5.75 -15.38
CA SER A 9 -1.95 6.59 -14.84
C SER A 9 -1.32 5.96 -13.59
N VAL A 10 -0.08 6.37 -13.30
CA VAL A 10 0.62 6.07 -12.05
C VAL A 10 0.52 7.32 -11.17
N ASP A 11 -0.19 7.23 -10.05
CA ASP A 11 -0.48 8.38 -9.19
C ASP A 11 0.37 8.40 -7.89
N ASN A 12 1.10 7.31 -7.61
CA ASN A 12 1.87 7.14 -6.37
C ASN A 12 3.23 6.52 -6.67
N VAL A 13 4.23 6.82 -5.84
CA VAL A 13 5.58 6.25 -5.92
C VAL A 13 5.90 5.50 -4.64
N LEU A 14 6.28 4.22 -4.75
CA LEU A 14 6.79 3.43 -3.65
C LEU A 14 8.31 3.28 -3.81
N VAL A 15 9.08 3.94 -2.95
CA VAL A 15 10.53 3.72 -2.86
C VAL A 15 10.76 2.53 -1.94
N HIS A 16 11.62 1.61 -2.34
CA HIS A 16 11.87 0.41 -1.54
C HIS A 16 13.27 -0.16 -1.72
N GLU A 17 13.67 -0.97 -0.74
CA GLU A 17 14.85 -1.82 -0.80
C GLU A 17 14.45 -3.28 -1.03
N LEU A 18 15.40 -4.13 -1.41
CA LEU A 18 15.16 -5.57 -1.49
C LEU A 18 15.10 -6.18 -0.07
N PRO A 19 14.40 -7.31 0.13
CA PRO A 19 14.44 -8.02 1.40
C PRO A 19 15.88 -8.36 1.81
N ASP A 20 16.22 -8.06 3.07
CA ASP A 20 17.49 -8.46 3.68
C ASP A 20 17.51 -9.94 4.07
N ALA A 21 18.55 -10.37 4.80
CA ALA A 21 18.71 -11.75 5.26
C ALA A 21 17.58 -12.22 6.19
N ASP A 22 16.95 -11.30 6.93
CA ASP A 22 15.82 -11.58 7.81
C ASP A 22 14.46 -11.48 7.07
N GLY A 23 14.50 -11.17 5.77
CA GLY A 23 13.32 -11.01 4.94
C GLY A 23 12.58 -9.69 5.19
N VAL A 24 13.24 -8.68 5.78
CA VAL A 24 12.70 -7.34 5.99
C VAL A 24 13.02 -6.47 4.79
N SER A 25 12.01 -5.78 4.26
CA SER A 25 12.14 -4.91 3.09
C SER A 25 11.51 -3.55 3.37
N PRO A 26 12.34 -2.55 3.73
CA PRO A 26 11.92 -1.18 3.95
C PRO A 26 11.25 -0.55 2.73
N ASN A 27 10.30 0.35 2.98
CA ASN A 27 9.67 1.18 1.97
C ASN A 27 9.12 2.50 2.52
N ALA A 28 8.87 3.42 1.59
CA ALA A 28 8.07 4.60 1.80
C ALA A 28 7.19 4.83 0.57
N LEU A 29 5.87 4.92 0.77
CA LEU A 29 4.95 5.37 -0.26
C LEU A 29 4.79 6.89 -0.16
N VAL A 30 4.93 7.57 -1.31
CA VAL A 30 4.58 8.97 -1.48
C VAL A 30 3.44 9.09 -2.50
N TRP A 31 2.43 9.91 -2.20
CA TRP A 31 1.36 10.27 -3.13
C TRP A 31 1.00 11.74 -3.02
N GLY A 32 0.20 12.21 -3.99
CA GLY A 32 -0.36 13.57 -3.99
C GLY A 32 0.69 14.67 -3.80
N PRO A 33 0.33 15.84 -3.24
CA PRO A 33 1.28 16.89 -2.86
C PRO A 33 2.12 16.51 -1.63
N GLY A 34 2.92 15.44 -1.73
CA GLY A 34 3.92 15.08 -0.72
C GLY A 34 3.41 14.30 0.48
N GLN A 35 2.22 13.70 0.42
CA GLN A 35 1.76 12.80 1.48
C GLN A 35 2.62 11.54 1.52
N VAL A 36 2.94 11.09 2.74
CA VAL A 36 3.73 9.89 2.99
C VAL A 36 2.93 8.91 3.82
N ASP A 37 2.98 7.62 3.48
CA ASP A 37 2.26 6.58 4.22
C ASP A 37 3.01 6.31 5.53
N ALA A 38 2.28 6.42 6.65
CA ALA A 38 2.80 6.05 7.95
C ALA A 38 3.00 4.52 8.06
N ALA A 39 2.17 3.75 7.35
CA ALA A 39 2.22 2.30 7.27
C ALA A 39 3.02 1.86 6.01
N PRO A 40 3.37 0.56 5.89
CA PRO A 40 4.12 0.02 4.75
C PRO A 40 3.39 0.04 3.38
N CYS A 41 2.22 0.70 3.29
CA CYS A 41 1.29 0.66 2.17
C CYS A 41 0.89 -0.76 1.71
N GLY A 42 -0.33 -1.20 2.02
CA GLY A 42 -0.83 -2.53 1.66
C GLY A 42 -0.86 -2.78 0.14
N SER A 43 -1.39 -1.83 -0.64
CA SER A 43 -1.48 -1.96 -2.10
C SER A 43 -0.11 -1.91 -2.79
N GLY A 44 0.79 -1.04 -2.32
CA GLY A 44 2.18 -0.99 -2.78
C GLY A 44 2.93 -2.28 -2.49
N THR A 45 2.71 -2.86 -1.31
CA THR A 45 3.25 -4.17 -0.92
C THR A 45 2.72 -5.29 -1.84
N CYS A 46 1.43 -5.29 -2.19
CA CYS A 46 0.87 -6.23 -3.17
C CYS A 46 1.48 -6.08 -4.56
N ALA A 47 1.66 -4.84 -5.04
CA ALA A 47 2.30 -4.57 -6.32
C ALA A 47 3.76 -5.07 -6.33
N ARG A 48 4.46 -4.93 -5.20
CA ARG A 48 5.83 -5.44 -5.03
C ARG A 48 5.90 -6.96 -5.05
N LEU A 49 4.97 -7.65 -4.39
CA LEU A 49 4.85 -9.11 -4.48
C LEU A 49 4.66 -9.55 -5.94
N ALA A 50 3.78 -8.88 -6.69
CA ALA A 50 3.54 -9.20 -8.10
C ALA A 50 4.80 -8.98 -8.96
N LEU A 51 5.55 -7.91 -8.70
CA LEU A 51 6.82 -7.63 -9.39
C LEU A 51 7.87 -8.70 -9.09
N PHE A 52 8.05 -9.08 -7.81
CA PHE A 52 9.01 -10.11 -7.41
C PHE A 52 8.64 -11.48 -7.96
N HIS A 53 7.35 -11.80 -7.99
CA HIS A 53 6.84 -13.00 -8.64
C HIS A 53 7.16 -13.03 -10.13
N HIS A 54 6.83 -11.96 -10.84
CA HIS A 54 7.11 -11.85 -12.27
C HIS A 54 8.60 -11.96 -12.60
N ARG A 55 9.48 -11.47 -11.71
CA ARG A 55 10.94 -11.58 -11.83
C ARG A 55 11.52 -12.92 -11.37
N GLY A 56 10.69 -13.86 -10.89
CA GLY A 56 11.14 -15.15 -10.37
C GLY A 56 11.90 -15.07 -9.04
N LEU A 57 11.80 -13.94 -8.32
CA LEU A 57 12.46 -13.74 -7.03
C LEU A 57 11.67 -14.34 -5.87
N MET A 58 10.36 -14.51 -6.04
CA MET A 58 9.44 -15.10 -5.06
C MET A 58 8.43 -15.98 -5.77
N GLY A 59 8.05 -17.09 -5.15
CA GLY A 59 7.01 -17.99 -5.65
C GLY A 59 5.79 -18.00 -4.75
N VAL A 60 4.79 -18.78 -5.12
CA VAL A 60 3.65 -19.09 -4.24
C VAL A 60 4.16 -19.67 -2.92
N GLY A 61 3.62 -19.16 -1.81
CA GLY A 61 4.03 -19.52 -0.46
C GLY A 61 5.16 -18.67 0.11
N SER A 62 5.93 -17.95 -0.72
CA SER A 62 6.96 -17.03 -0.25
C SER A 62 6.36 -15.87 0.56
N ARG A 63 7.10 -15.42 1.59
CA ARG A 63 6.73 -14.30 2.46
C ARG A 63 7.90 -13.35 2.69
N PHE A 64 7.60 -12.09 2.96
CA PHE A 64 8.57 -11.10 3.47
C PHE A 64 7.87 -10.11 4.41
N ILE A 65 8.63 -9.37 5.20
CA ILE A 65 8.15 -8.28 6.06
C ILE A 65 8.28 -6.94 5.35
N SER A 66 7.15 -6.30 5.06
CA SER A 66 7.08 -4.95 4.49
C SER A 66 7.18 -3.95 5.64
N GLN A 67 8.26 -3.17 5.71
CA GLN A 67 8.46 -2.20 6.78
C GLN A 67 8.33 -0.77 6.24
N GLY A 68 7.42 0.01 6.80
CA GLY A 68 7.20 1.41 6.44
C GLY A 68 8.22 2.34 7.08
N LEU A 69 8.19 3.62 6.70
CA LEU A 69 9.14 4.64 7.15
C LEU A 69 9.21 4.79 8.68
N LEU A 70 8.09 4.59 9.38
CA LEU A 70 8.01 4.69 10.84
C LEU A 70 8.33 3.39 11.58
N GLY A 71 8.83 2.36 10.89
CA GLY A 71 9.14 1.04 11.48
C GLY A 71 7.92 0.13 11.69
N LEU A 72 6.72 0.60 11.36
CA LEU A 72 5.52 -0.24 11.30
C LEU A 72 5.68 -1.30 10.21
N SER A 73 5.11 -2.49 10.43
CA SER A 73 5.35 -3.64 9.56
C SER A 73 4.07 -4.40 9.19
N PHE A 74 4.06 -4.93 7.96
CA PHE A 74 3.10 -5.91 7.48
C PHE A 74 3.82 -7.20 7.11
N THR A 75 3.18 -8.34 7.37
CA THR A 75 3.58 -9.61 6.76
C THR A 75 2.91 -9.74 5.41
N ALA A 76 3.70 -9.95 4.36
CA ALA A 76 3.24 -10.08 2.99
C ALA A 76 3.51 -11.50 2.47
N ARG A 77 2.53 -12.12 1.82
CA ARG A 77 2.64 -13.50 1.27
C ARG A 77 2.01 -13.60 -0.11
N ILE A 78 2.58 -14.45 -0.97
CA ILE A 78 1.94 -14.88 -2.22
C ILE A 78 1.08 -16.11 -1.89
N GLY A 79 -0.24 -15.93 -1.84
CA GLY A 79 -1.21 -16.98 -1.52
C GLY A 79 -1.42 -17.97 -2.66
N GLY A 80 -1.29 -17.51 -3.90
CA GLY A 80 -1.49 -18.31 -5.10
C GLY A 80 -1.35 -17.47 -6.37
N GLU A 81 -1.61 -18.11 -7.50
CA GLU A 81 -1.66 -17.48 -8.82
C GLU A 81 -3.09 -17.44 -9.35
N THR A 82 -3.37 -16.49 -10.22
CA THR A 82 -4.67 -16.37 -10.88
C THR A 82 -4.52 -15.65 -12.23
N VAL A 83 -5.63 -15.48 -12.94
CA VAL A 83 -5.69 -14.76 -14.21
C VAL A 83 -6.78 -13.69 -14.09
N VAL A 84 -6.42 -12.45 -14.39
CA VAL A 84 -7.36 -11.32 -14.43
C VAL A 84 -7.86 -11.07 -15.85
N GLU A 85 -8.80 -10.13 -16.01
CA GLU A 85 -9.38 -9.75 -17.29
C GLU A 85 -8.31 -9.50 -18.37
N GLY A 86 -8.59 -10.01 -19.59
CA GLY A 86 -7.66 -9.99 -20.71
C GLY A 86 -6.61 -11.11 -20.68
N GLY A 87 -6.79 -12.16 -19.86
CA GLY A 87 -5.88 -13.30 -19.80
C GLY A 87 -4.54 -13.00 -19.14
N ARG A 88 -4.46 -11.89 -18.37
CA ARG A 88 -3.20 -11.45 -17.77
C ARG A 88 -2.89 -12.27 -16.51
N PRO A 89 -1.68 -12.86 -16.39
CA PRO A 89 -1.24 -13.53 -15.17
C PRO A 89 -1.23 -12.56 -13.99
N ALA A 90 -1.65 -13.04 -12.83
CA ALA A 90 -1.68 -12.29 -11.59
C ALA A 90 -1.40 -13.20 -10.40
N ILE A 91 -1.17 -12.59 -9.24
CA ILE A 91 -1.04 -13.30 -7.97
C ILE A 91 -2.27 -13.04 -7.09
N LEU A 92 -2.46 -13.88 -6.07
CA LEU A 92 -3.33 -13.66 -4.93
C LEU A 92 -2.47 -13.19 -3.75
N PRO A 93 -2.28 -11.88 -3.55
CA PRO A 93 -1.45 -11.37 -2.46
C PRO A 93 -2.23 -11.38 -1.14
N GLU A 94 -1.53 -11.69 -0.05
CA GLU A 94 -2.06 -11.61 1.30
C GLU A 94 -1.21 -10.66 2.13
N ILE A 95 -1.88 -9.71 2.79
CA ILE A 95 -1.26 -8.73 3.67
C ILE A 95 -1.87 -8.90 5.05
N THR A 96 -1.02 -9.12 6.05
CA THR A 96 -1.42 -9.16 7.45
C THR A 96 -0.77 -8.01 8.20
N GLY A 97 -1.60 -7.25 8.92
CA GLY A 97 -1.18 -6.16 9.77
C GLY A 97 -2.11 -6.04 10.96
N THR A 98 -1.90 -4.99 11.77
CA THR A 98 -2.73 -4.71 12.93
C THR A 98 -3.20 -3.26 12.87
N ALA A 99 -4.45 -3.05 13.29
CA ALA A 99 -5.04 -1.73 13.45
C ALA A 99 -5.61 -1.61 14.86
N TYR A 100 -5.62 -0.39 15.40
CA TYR A 100 -6.08 -0.09 16.75
C TYR A 100 -7.14 1.01 16.69
N LEU A 101 -8.14 0.93 17.57
CA LEU A 101 -9.13 2.00 17.72
C LEU A 101 -8.43 3.25 18.29
N THR A 102 -8.49 4.35 17.57
CA THR A 102 -7.85 5.62 17.97
C THR A 102 -8.81 6.58 18.66
N GLY A 103 -10.12 6.42 18.46
CA GLY A 103 -11.14 7.24 19.09
C GLY A 103 -12.46 7.24 18.32
N PHE A 104 -13.40 8.04 18.82
CA PHE A 104 -14.66 8.37 18.16
C PHE A 104 -14.72 9.87 17.94
N SER A 105 -15.10 10.30 16.74
CA SER A 105 -15.13 11.72 16.36
C SER A 105 -16.50 12.08 15.80
N GLN A 106 -17.01 13.26 16.19
CA GLN A 106 -18.18 13.89 15.56
C GLN A 106 -17.71 15.16 14.84
N PHE A 107 -17.69 15.13 13.52
CA PHE A 107 -17.33 16.29 12.69
C PHE A 107 -18.59 17.10 12.35
N LEU A 108 -18.54 18.40 12.59
CA LEU A 108 -19.62 19.36 12.37
C LEU A 108 -19.10 20.46 11.44
N PHE A 109 -19.89 20.83 10.44
CA PHE A 109 -19.52 21.83 9.44
C PHE A 109 -20.61 22.90 9.38
N ASP A 110 -20.30 24.10 9.86
CA ASP A 110 -21.22 25.24 9.82
C ASP A 110 -21.31 25.77 8.36
N PRO A 111 -22.51 25.97 7.79
CA PRO A 111 -22.65 26.58 6.47
C PRO A 111 -21.97 27.95 6.34
N ASP A 112 -21.90 28.72 7.42
CA ASP A 112 -21.34 30.08 7.47
C ASP A 112 -19.82 30.09 7.74
N ASP A 113 -19.20 28.94 8.04
CA ASP A 113 -17.75 28.85 8.20
C ASP A 113 -17.02 29.02 6.85
N PRO A 114 -16.20 30.08 6.67
CA PRO A 114 -15.47 30.33 5.43
C PRO A 114 -14.40 29.28 5.13
N LEU A 115 -13.99 28.46 6.10
CA LEU A 115 -12.97 27.43 5.98
C LEU A 115 -13.54 26.00 6.07
N ARG A 116 -14.86 25.83 5.94
CA ARG A 116 -15.54 24.53 6.10
C ARG A 116 -15.01 23.39 5.22
N THR A 117 -14.36 23.69 4.10
CA THR A 117 -13.78 22.70 3.18
C THR A 117 -12.34 22.30 3.52
N GLY A 118 -11.78 22.89 4.59
CA GLY A 118 -10.37 22.78 4.92
C GLY A 118 -9.48 23.62 4.01
N TYR A 119 -8.20 23.69 4.39
CA TYR A 119 -7.13 24.33 3.63
C TYR A 119 -5.85 23.51 3.83
N LEU A 120 -4.92 23.63 2.90
CA LEU A 120 -3.57 23.07 2.99
C LEU A 120 -2.57 24.22 2.91
N LEU A 121 -1.55 24.20 3.76
CA LEU A 121 -0.43 25.12 3.67
C LEU A 121 0.68 24.40 2.92
N ASP A 122 1.05 24.92 1.76
CA ASP A 122 2.23 24.44 1.04
C ASP A 122 3.47 25.12 1.67
N VAL A 123 4.43 24.31 2.14
CA VAL A 123 5.77 24.73 2.55
C VAL A 123 6.80 24.29 1.54
#